data_AF-A0A662ZFW2-F1
#
_entry.id   AF-A0A662ZFW2-F1
#
_cell.length_a   1.000
_cell.length_b   1.000
_cell.length_c   1.000
_cell.angle_alpha   90.00
_cell.angle_beta   90.00
_cell.angle_gamma   90.00
#
_symmetry.space_group_name_H-M   'P 1'
#
loop_
_entity.id
_entity.type
_entity.pdbx_description
1 polymer ?
#
loop_
_entity_poly.entity_id
_entity_poly.type
_entity_poly.pdbx_seq_one_letter_code
_entity_poly.pdbx_strand_id
1 'polypeptide(L)'
;MLNAQEIKIITNGYLHLQSRVIYTAYLSTYSENGEIVLDYVMALNSITIISQNGGYAYRPNAEEINGYILELIRFGLLEPLEKPASVVSGQVPYYSGIRCRLPARFAGTSEETSFRLYPMHADWQPSSQFAEQAQFSGLSDISFNLTELNEFVSYWITTRAVKDDPHWNLAFINFLKRKRHEI
;
A
#
# COMPACT_ATOMS: atom_id res chain seq x y z
N MET A 1 15.21 -11.48 -2.67
CA MET A 1 13.99 -11.97 -3.35
C MET A 1 12.84 -11.10 -2.91
N LEU A 2 11.93 -10.74 -3.83
CA LEU A 2 10.75 -9.93 -3.53
C LEU A 2 9.73 -10.75 -2.73
N ASN A 3 9.09 -10.13 -1.75
CA ASN A 3 8.00 -10.73 -0.98
C ASN A 3 6.64 -10.56 -1.69
N ALA A 4 5.60 -11.21 -1.16
CA ALA A 4 4.26 -11.21 -1.76
C ALA A 4 3.63 -9.80 -1.85
N GLN A 5 3.94 -8.91 -0.90
CA GLN A 5 3.43 -7.54 -0.88
C GLN A 5 4.12 -6.66 -1.91
N GLU A 6 5.45 -6.77 -2.01
CA GLU A 6 6.23 -6.13 -3.07
C GLU A 6 5.69 -6.55 -4.45
N ILE A 7 5.47 -7.86 -4.67
CA ILE A 7 4.91 -8.38 -5.93
C ILE A 7 3.50 -7.80 -6.19
N LYS A 8 2.62 -7.75 -5.19
CA LYS A 8 1.27 -7.19 -5.33
C LYS A 8 1.30 -5.73 -5.78
N ILE A 9 2.18 -4.92 -5.21
CA ILE A 9 2.27 -3.49 -5.55
C ILE A 9 2.96 -3.31 -6.92
N ILE A 10 4.03 -4.05 -7.21
CA ILE A 10 4.76 -3.98 -8.48
C ILE A 10 3.91 -4.43 -9.67
N THR A 11 3.01 -5.40 -9.47
CA THR A 11 2.10 -5.89 -10.51
C THR A 11 0.90 -4.98 -10.75
N ASN A 12 0.72 -3.92 -9.96
CA ASN A 12 -0.35 -2.95 -10.14
C ASN A 12 -0.26 -2.27 -11.52
N GLY A 13 -1.36 -2.29 -12.29
CA GLY A 13 -1.42 -1.74 -13.66
C GLY A 13 -1.12 -0.23 -13.75
N TYR A 14 -1.26 0.52 -12.66
CA TYR A 14 -1.01 1.97 -12.63
C TYR A 14 0.45 2.37 -12.36
N LEU A 15 1.34 1.41 -12.09
CA LEU A 15 2.76 1.66 -11.86
C LEU A 15 3.55 1.55 -13.17
N HIS A 16 4.38 2.55 -13.51
CA HIS A 16 5.15 2.52 -14.76
C HIS A 16 6.15 1.36 -14.78
N LEU A 17 6.42 0.82 -15.98
CA LEU A 17 7.38 -0.26 -16.16
C LEU A 17 8.77 0.14 -15.64
N GLN A 18 9.20 1.36 -15.92
CA GLN A 18 10.48 1.90 -15.48
C GLN A 18 10.57 1.93 -13.96
N SER A 19 9.53 2.38 -13.27
CA SER A 19 9.44 2.36 -11.80
C SER A 19 9.58 0.94 -11.26
N ARG A 20 8.93 -0.05 -11.88
CA ARG A 20 9.05 -1.47 -11.51
C ARG A 20 10.47 -1.98 -11.69
N VAL A 21 11.14 -1.63 -12.80
CA VAL A 21 12.51 -2.05 -13.06
C VAL A 21 13.48 -1.39 -12.09
N ILE A 22 13.34 -0.09 -11.82
CA ILE A 22 14.13 0.60 -10.78
C ILE A 22 13.98 -0.11 -9.43
N TYR A 23 12.75 -0.45 -9.04
CA TYR A 23 12.52 -1.13 -7.77
C TYR A 23 13.17 -2.51 -7.73
N THR A 24 12.97 -3.33 -8.74
CA THR A 24 13.43 -4.72 -8.75
C THR A 24 14.94 -4.83 -8.98
N ALA A 25 15.48 -4.15 -9.99
CA ALA A 25 16.89 -4.26 -10.39
C ALA A 25 17.83 -3.41 -9.52
N TYR A 26 17.36 -2.30 -8.96
CA TYR A 26 18.17 -1.43 -8.11
C TYR A 26 17.73 -1.50 -6.63
N LEU A 27 16.61 -0.90 -6.26
CA LEU A 27 16.28 -0.67 -4.84
C LEU A 27 16.20 -1.96 -4.02
N SER A 28 15.52 -2.99 -4.52
CA SER A 28 15.35 -4.26 -3.82
C SER A 28 16.62 -5.10 -3.80
N THR A 29 17.55 -4.87 -4.72
CA THR A 29 18.80 -5.63 -4.86
C THR A 29 19.91 -5.04 -4.00
N TYR A 30 20.02 -3.71 -3.94
CA TYR A 30 21.10 -3.00 -3.25
C TYR A 30 20.69 -2.46 -1.87
N SER A 31 19.45 -2.67 -1.42
CA SER A 31 19.04 -2.28 -0.07
C SER A 31 19.60 -3.23 0.99
N GLU A 32 20.15 -2.64 2.04
CA GLU A 32 20.66 -3.33 3.22
C GLU A 32 19.64 -3.17 4.35
N ASN A 33 19.15 -4.28 4.89
CA ASN A 33 18.04 -4.25 5.86
C ASN A 33 16.87 -3.35 5.40
N GLY A 34 16.58 -3.39 4.09
CA GLY A 34 15.52 -2.63 3.41
C GLY A 34 15.61 -1.12 3.61
N GLU A 35 16.79 -0.60 3.90
CA GLU A 35 17.16 0.79 3.72
C GLU A 35 18.15 0.94 2.57
N ILE A 36 18.16 2.10 1.94
CA ILE A 36 19.07 2.42 0.85
C ILE A 36 19.30 3.93 0.79
N VAL A 37 20.53 4.35 0.46
CA VAL A 37 20.79 5.73 0.04
C VAL A 37 20.44 5.83 -1.44
N LEU A 38 19.50 6.69 -1.81
CA LEU A 38 19.11 6.84 -3.20
C LEU A 38 20.27 7.37 -4.05
N ASP A 39 20.51 6.72 -5.18
CA ASP A 39 21.46 7.16 -6.19
C ASP A 39 20.76 7.16 -7.55
N TYR A 40 20.56 8.36 -8.10
CA TYR A 40 19.86 8.54 -9.37
C TYR A 40 20.69 8.01 -10.55
N VAL A 41 22.02 7.91 -10.42
CA VAL A 41 22.87 7.28 -11.43
C VAL A 41 22.62 5.78 -11.45
N MET A 42 22.49 5.14 -10.29
CA MET A 42 22.14 3.72 -10.21
C MET A 42 20.71 3.46 -10.72
N ALA A 43 19.76 4.33 -10.37
CA ALA A 43 18.40 4.26 -10.93
C ALA A 43 18.41 4.39 -12.46
N LEU A 44 19.16 5.35 -13.01
CA LEU A 44 19.32 5.54 -14.45
C LEU A 44 19.91 4.28 -15.12
N ASN A 45 20.99 3.74 -14.55
CA ASN A 45 21.66 2.56 -15.08
C ASN A 45 20.74 1.32 -15.07
N SER A 46 19.83 1.23 -14.09
CA SER A 46 18.90 0.09 -13.98
C SER A 46 17.87 0.02 -15.12
N ILE A 47 17.56 1.14 -15.77
CA ILE A 47 16.56 1.23 -16.84
C ILE A 47 17.14 1.65 -18.20
N THR A 48 18.43 1.97 -18.26
CA THR A 48 19.09 2.31 -19.53
C THR A 48 19.28 1.05 -20.37
N ILE A 49 18.84 1.11 -21.64
CA ILE A 49 18.98 0.02 -22.61
C ILE A 49 20.01 0.44 -23.67
N ILE A 50 21.05 -0.38 -23.82
CA ILE A 50 22.08 -0.18 -24.84
C ILE A 50 21.67 -0.91 -26.12
N SER A 51 21.76 -0.23 -27.26
CA SER A 51 21.52 -0.79 -28.59
C SER A 51 22.72 -1.63 -29.03
N GLN A 52 22.48 -2.62 -29.89
CA GLN A 52 23.53 -3.49 -30.45
C GLN A 52 24.63 -2.72 -31.21
N ASN A 53 24.30 -1.51 -31.67
CA ASN A 53 25.22 -0.65 -32.43
C ASN A 53 26.08 0.28 -31.56
N GLY A 54 26.10 0.08 -30.23
CA GLY A 54 26.93 0.86 -29.29
C GLY A 54 26.32 2.21 -28.86
N GLY A 55 25.11 2.54 -29.31
CA GLY A 55 24.33 3.69 -28.82
C GLY A 55 23.30 3.31 -27.75
N TYR A 56 22.49 4.27 -27.29
CA TYR A 56 21.37 3.99 -26.37
C TYR A 56 20.09 3.73 -27.15
N ALA A 57 19.43 2.60 -26.88
CA ALA A 57 18.07 2.33 -27.36
C ALA A 57 17.02 3.04 -26.49
N TYR A 58 17.29 3.16 -25.19
CA TYR A 58 16.47 3.93 -24.26
C TYR A 58 17.36 4.47 -23.14
N ARG A 59 17.31 5.79 -22.90
CA ARG A 59 18.02 6.44 -21.81
C ARG A 59 17.15 7.59 -21.28
N PRO A 60 16.56 7.44 -20.09
CA PRO A 60 15.75 8.49 -19.50
C PRO A 60 16.60 9.67 -19.02
N ASN A 61 16.00 10.85 -18.99
CA ASN A 61 16.60 12.06 -18.45
C ASN A 61 16.37 12.17 -16.91
N ALA A 62 16.96 13.19 -16.30
CA ALA A 62 16.89 13.37 -14.85
C ALA A 62 15.47 13.65 -14.31
N GLU A 63 14.62 14.33 -15.10
CA GLU A 63 13.23 14.62 -14.74
C GLU A 63 12.37 13.35 -14.76
N GLU A 64 12.56 12.49 -15.77
CA GLU A 64 11.88 11.19 -15.87
C GLU A 64 12.27 10.28 -14.71
N ILE A 65 13.57 10.19 -14.39
CA ILE A 65 14.05 9.44 -13.21
C ILE A 65 13.38 9.97 -11.94
N ASN A 66 13.34 11.28 -11.76
CA ASN A 66 12.69 11.88 -10.60
C ASN A 66 11.19 11.54 -10.54
N GLY A 67 10.50 11.55 -11.68
CA GLY A 67 9.11 11.13 -11.80
C GLY A 67 8.88 9.67 -11.38
N TYR A 68 9.76 8.75 -11.79
CA TYR A 68 9.66 7.35 -11.39
C TYR A 68 9.92 7.15 -9.88
N ILE A 69 10.88 7.88 -9.31
CA ILE A 69 11.13 7.86 -7.85
C ILE A 69 9.92 8.40 -7.08
N LEU A 70 9.36 9.53 -7.50
CA LEU A 70 8.15 10.09 -6.90
C LEU A 70 6.96 9.14 -6.99
N GLU A 71 6.84 8.42 -8.10
CA GLU A 71 5.83 7.40 -8.25
C GLU A 71 6.02 6.24 -7.26
N LEU A 72 7.24 5.73 -7.10
CA LEU A 72 7.54 4.68 -6.11
C LEU A 72 7.20 5.12 -4.69
N ILE A 73 7.41 6.40 -4.36
CA ILE A 73 6.99 6.99 -3.09
C ILE A 73 5.48 7.01 -2.97
N ARG A 74 4.78 7.48 -4.01
CA ARG A 74 3.30 7.55 -4.05
C ARG A 74 2.64 6.18 -3.84
N PHE A 75 3.23 5.11 -4.37
CA PHE A 75 2.73 3.74 -4.22
C PHE A 75 3.20 3.03 -2.94
N GLY A 76 3.96 3.72 -2.07
CA GLY A 76 4.43 3.15 -0.81
C GLY A 76 5.46 2.03 -0.99
N LEU A 77 6.18 2.00 -2.11
CA LEU A 77 7.32 1.10 -2.31
C LEU A 77 8.61 1.69 -1.72
N LEU A 78 8.68 3.01 -1.63
CA LEU A 78 9.83 3.76 -1.17
C LEU A 78 9.39 4.86 -0.22
N GLU A 79 10.11 5.06 0.88
CA GLU A 79 9.80 6.11 1.84
C GLU A 79 11.07 6.85 2.25
N PRO A 80 11.20 8.15 1.91
CA PRO A 80 12.33 8.96 2.32
C PRO A 80 12.34 9.17 3.84
N LEU A 81 13.48 8.93 4.48
CA LEU A 81 13.67 9.16 5.92
C LEU A 81 13.92 10.64 6.24
N GLU A 82 14.33 11.41 5.23
CA GLU A 82 14.65 12.82 5.36
C GLU A 82 13.91 13.64 4.30
N LYS A 83 13.58 14.90 4.65
CA LYS A 83 13.06 15.85 3.66
C LYS A 83 14.22 16.43 2.86
N PRO A 84 14.20 16.37 1.52
CA PRO A 84 15.28 16.91 0.72
C PRO A 84 15.30 18.44 0.80
N ALA A 85 16.49 19.03 0.72
CA ALA A 85 16.69 20.48 0.76
C ALA A 85 15.86 21.20 -0.33
N SER A 86 15.65 20.57 -1.48
CA SER A 86 14.86 21.14 -2.58
C SER A 86 13.39 21.39 -2.20
N VAL A 87 12.79 20.53 -1.36
CA VAL A 87 11.44 20.73 -0.83
C VAL A 87 11.39 21.91 0.13
N VAL A 88 12.43 22.08 0.95
CA VAL A 88 12.54 23.21 1.90
C VAL A 88 12.65 24.54 1.15
N SER A 89 13.31 24.54 -0.01
CA SER A 89 13.44 25.71 -0.89
C SER A 89 12.26 25.91 -1.87
N GLY A 90 11.20 25.10 -1.78
CA GLY A 90 10.01 25.21 -2.65
C GLY A 90 10.24 24.75 -4.10
N GLN A 91 11.31 24.00 -4.37
CA GLN A 91 11.61 23.41 -5.67
C GLN A 91 11.05 21.99 -5.78
N VAL A 92 11.10 21.42 -7.00
CA VAL A 92 10.71 20.04 -7.24
C VAL A 92 11.50 19.10 -6.30
N PRO A 93 10.84 18.16 -5.60
CA PRO A 93 11.53 17.25 -4.70
C PRO A 93 12.59 16.43 -5.45
N TYR A 94 13.81 16.40 -4.91
CA TYR A 94 14.94 15.68 -5.47
C TYR A 94 15.60 14.86 -4.37
N TYR A 95 15.54 13.53 -4.50
CA TYR A 95 15.87 12.61 -3.41
C TYR A 95 17.21 11.89 -3.58
N SER A 96 18.04 12.25 -4.57
CA SER A 96 19.37 11.64 -4.68
C SER A 96 20.22 11.99 -3.45
N GLY A 97 20.92 11.00 -2.91
CA GLY A 97 21.68 11.09 -1.66
C GLY A 97 20.84 10.94 -0.39
N ILE A 98 19.51 10.88 -0.49
CA ILE A 98 18.63 10.74 0.67
C ILE A 98 18.49 9.27 1.07
N ARG A 99 18.59 8.99 2.37
CA ARG A 99 18.27 7.68 2.93
C ARG A 99 16.77 7.41 2.83
N CYS A 100 16.43 6.25 2.31
CA CYS A 100 15.06 5.79 2.14
C CYS A 100 14.90 4.39 2.69
N ARG A 101 13.70 4.07 3.16
CA ARG A 101 13.29 2.71 3.52
C ARG A 101 12.38 2.11 2.45
N LEU A 102 12.37 0.79 2.36
CA LEU A 102 11.50 -0.01 1.49
C LEU A 102 10.42 -0.65 2.38
N PRO A 103 9.35 0.08 2.73
CA PRO A 103 8.38 -0.37 3.73
C PRO A 103 7.68 -1.66 3.31
N ALA A 104 7.40 -1.84 2.01
CA ALA A 104 6.83 -3.07 1.47
C ALA A 104 7.67 -4.34 1.77
N ARG A 105 8.99 -4.19 2.01
CA ARG A 105 9.90 -5.30 2.35
C ARG A 105 9.68 -5.83 3.78
N PHE A 106 9.26 -4.97 4.69
CA PHE A 106 9.07 -5.27 6.12
C PHE A 106 7.64 -5.14 6.61
N ALA A 107 6.70 -4.80 5.74
CA ALA A 107 5.29 -4.73 6.06
C ALA A 107 4.68 -6.09 6.52
N GLY A 108 5.48 -7.16 6.58
CA GLY A 108 5.17 -8.39 7.33
C GLY A 108 5.57 -8.40 8.81
N THR A 109 6.13 -7.31 9.37
CA THR A 109 6.76 -7.32 10.73
C THR A 109 6.40 -6.15 11.63
N SER A 110 5.62 -5.17 11.18
CA SER A 110 5.05 -4.14 12.06
C SER A 110 3.61 -3.90 11.62
N GLU A 111 2.72 -3.83 12.61
CA GLU A 111 1.26 -3.77 12.51
C GLU A 111 0.70 -2.86 11.39
N GLU A 112 -0.53 -3.18 10.93
CA GLU A 112 -1.36 -2.43 9.95
C GLU A 112 -1.31 -2.89 8.48
N THR A 113 -1.75 -4.12 8.24
CA THR A 113 -2.95 -4.48 7.45
C THR A 113 -2.90 -6.00 7.31
N SER A 114 -3.04 -6.70 8.43
CA SER A 114 -3.17 -8.15 8.38
C SER A 114 -4.51 -8.46 7.72
N PHE A 115 -4.50 -8.93 6.47
CA PHE A 115 -5.60 -9.70 5.89
C PHE A 115 -5.69 -11.06 6.59
N ARG A 116 -5.80 -11.04 7.93
CA ARG A 116 -5.96 -12.24 8.74
C ARG A 116 -7.41 -12.63 8.58
N LEU A 117 -7.62 -13.73 7.88
CA LEU A 117 -8.90 -14.40 7.83
C LEU A 117 -9.14 -15.04 9.21
N TYR A 118 -10.23 -14.68 9.88
CA TYR A 118 -10.61 -15.27 11.16
C TYR A 118 -12.13 -15.54 11.21
N PRO A 119 -12.56 -16.60 11.92
CA PRO A 119 -13.96 -16.81 12.22
C PRO A 119 -14.45 -15.76 13.22
N MET A 120 -15.74 -15.41 13.18
CA MET A 120 -16.32 -14.49 14.17
C MET A 120 -16.05 -14.94 15.61
N HIS A 121 -15.80 -13.99 16.52
CA HIS A 121 -15.55 -14.24 17.94
C HIS A 121 -16.39 -13.31 18.83
N ALA A 122 -16.57 -13.69 20.10
CA ALA A 122 -17.46 -12.99 21.03
C ALA A 122 -17.06 -11.54 21.29
N ASP A 123 -15.76 -11.26 21.34
CA ASP A 123 -15.22 -9.92 21.61
C ASP A 123 -15.09 -9.05 20.35
N TRP A 124 -15.70 -9.44 19.23
CA TRP A 124 -15.56 -8.71 17.98
C TRP A 124 -16.20 -7.33 18.08
N GLN A 125 -15.49 -6.33 17.57
CA GLN A 125 -15.94 -4.96 17.41
C GLN A 125 -15.61 -4.49 15.99
N PRO A 126 -16.42 -3.61 15.38
CA PRO A 126 -16.06 -3.01 14.11
C PRO A 126 -14.73 -2.26 14.21
N SER A 127 -13.89 -2.38 13.18
CA SER A 127 -12.58 -1.73 13.18
C SER A 127 -12.69 -0.20 13.00
N SER A 128 -11.57 0.52 13.15
CA SER A 128 -11.50 1.98 12.95
C SER A 128 -11.97 2.44 11.56
N GLN A 129 -11.94 1.55 10.56
CA GLN A 129 -12.40 1.80 9.19
C GLN A 129 -13.93 1.69 9.01
N PHE A 130 -14.67 1.25 10.03
CA PHE A 130 -16.11 1.01 9.93
C PHE A 130 -16.89 2.26 9.49
N ALA A 131 -16.60 3.42 10.12
CA ALA A 131 -17.34 4.66 9.84
C ALA A 131 -17.18 5.12 8.38
N GLU A 132 -15.94 5.04 7.87
CA GLU A 132 -15.62 5.34 6.48
C GLU A 132 -16.35 4.39 5.53
N GLN A 133 -16.30 3.08 5.80
CA GLN A 133 -16.98 2.07 4.98
C GLN A 133 -18.50 2.21 5.00
N ALA A 134 -19.09 2.55 6.14
CA ALA A 134 -20.52 2.77 6.30
C ALA A 134 -21.00 3.96 5.46
N GLN A 135 -20.22 5.05 5.46
CA GLN A 135 -20.50 6.23 4.65
C GLN A 135 -20.48 5.92 3.15
N PHE A 136 -19.44 5.21 2.67
CA PHE A 136 -19.35 4.80 1.26
C PHE A 136 -20.42 3.77 0.86
N SER A 137 -20.88 2.97 1.82
CA SER A 137 -21.96 2.02 1.58
C SER A 137 -23.34 2.69 1.53
N GLY A 138 -23.49 3.95 1.94
CA GLY A 138 -24.78 4.64 1.99
C GLY A 138 -25.66 4.23 3.18
N LEU A 139 -25.05 3.87 4.32
CA LEU A 139 -25.77 3.70 5.58
C LEU A 139 -26.09 5.07 6.18
N SER A 140 -27.37 5.41 6.35
CA SER A 140 -27.77 6.78 6.76
C SER A 140 -27.45 7.07 8.23
N ASP A 141 -27.61 6.06 9.09
CA ASP A 141 -27.30 6.14 10.51
C ASP A 141 -26.14 5.19 10.85
N ILE A 142 -24.96 5.71 11.17
CA ILE A 142 -23.81 4.85 11.49
C ILE A 142 -23.81 4.33 12.93
N SER A 143 -24.70 4.85 13.79
CA SER A 143 -24.75 4.45 15.20
C SER A 143 -25.24 3.00 15.32
N PHE A 144 -24.81 2.29 16.33
CA PHE A 144 -25.36 0.97 16.67
C PHE A 144 -25.29 0.78 18.17
N ASN A 145 -26.20 -0.03 18.71
CA ASN A 145 -26.22 -0.37 20.13
C ASN A 145 -25.65 -1.77 20.39
N LEU A 146 -25.41 -2.08 21.67
CA LEU A 146 -24.84 -3.36 22.08
C LEU A 146 -25.72 -4.56 21.72
N THR A 147 -27.04 -4.39 21.68
CA THR A 147 -27.98 -5.46 21.29
C THR A 147 -27.81 -5.84 19.82
N GLU A 148 -27.72 -4.84 18.92
CA GLU A 148 -27.49 -5.06 17.49
C GLU A 148 -26.15 -5.74 17.22
N LEU A 149 -25.10 -5.30 17.92
CA LEU A 149 -23.77 -5.91 17.83
C LEU A 149 -23.80 -7.38 18.28
N ASN A 150 -24.39 -7.66 19.44
CA ASN A 150 -24.46 -9.01 20.00
C ASN A 150 -25.31 -9.95 19.13
N GLU A 151 -26.39 -9.45 18.52
CA GLU A 151 -27.21 -10.21 17.57
C GLU A 151 -26.38 -10.63 16.35
N PHE A 152 -25.63 -9.69 15.76
CA PHE A 152 -24.73 -9.96 14.64
C PHE A 152 -23.64 -10.97 14.99
N VAL A 153 -22.93 -10.76 16.11
CA VAL A 153 -21.86 -11.64 16.57
C VAL A 153 -22.38 -13.05 16.81
N SER A 154 -23.52 -13.19 17.50
CA SER A 154 -24.11 -14.50 17.81
C SER A 154 -24.49 -15.28 16.55
N TYR A 155 -25.07 -14.61 15.56
CA TYR A 155 -25.40 -15.24 14.27
C TYR A 155 -24.13 -15.75 13.57
N TRP A 156 -23.10 -14.92 13.45
CA TRP A 156 -21.91 -15.27 12.68
C TRP A 156 -20.98 -16.27 13.38
N ILE A 157 -20.97 -16.32 14.72
CA ILE A 157 -20.28 -17.38 15.47
C ILE A 157 -20.78 -18.77 15.05
N THR A 158 -22.10 -18.93 14.90
CA THR A 158 -22.69 -20.23 14.53
C THR A 158 -22.44 -20.61 13.07
N THR A 159 -22.27 -19.61 12.20
CA THR A 159 -22.15 -19.79 10.75
C THR A 159 -20.75 -20.29 10.33
N ARG A 160 -19.74 -20.18 11.22
CA ARG A 160 -18.33 -20.55 10.96
C ARG A 160 -17.72 -19.93 9.70
N ALA A 161 -18.30 -18.83 9.20
CA ALA A 161 -17.72 -18.09 8.10
C ALA A 161 -16.41 -17.43 8.54
N VAL A 162 -15.44 -17.38 7.65
CA VAL A 162 -14.14 -16.78 7.89
C VAL A 162 -13.99 -15.57 6.95
N LYS A 163 -13.68 -14.41 7.51
CA LYS A 163 -13.47 -13.15 6.79
C LYS A 163 -12.34 -12.35 7.43
N ASP A 164 -11.87 -11.31 6.76
CA ASP A 164 -10.97 -10.31 7.34
C ASP A 164 -11.79 -9.15 7.95
N ASP A 165 -11.11 -8.21 8.64
CA ASP A 165 -11.72 -7.04 9.28
C ASP A 165 -12.61 -6.21 8.32
N PRO A 166 -12.14 -5.77 7.13
CA PRO A 166 -12.97 -5.02 6.19
C PRO A 166 -14.24 -5.76 5.78
N HIS A 167 -14.16 -7.07 5.52
CA HIS A 167 -15.32 -7.86 5.11
C HIS A 167 -16.28 -8.12 6.28
N TRP A 168 -15.80 -8.18 7.52
CA TRP A 168 -16.65 -8.22 8.70
C TRP A 168 -17.40 -6.91 8.93
N ASN A 169 -16.72 -5.77 8.80
CA ASN A 169 -17.37 -4.47 8.84
C ASN A 169 -18.46 -4.35 7.76
N LEU A 170 -18.17 -4.73 6.51
CA LEU A 170 -19.17 -4.72 5.42
C LEU A 170 -20.35 -5.65 5.70
N ALA A 171 -20.11 -6.83 6.27
CA ALA A 171 -21.19 -7.73 6.68
C ALA A 171 -22.06 -7.10 7.77
N PHE A 172 -21.46 -6.38 8.72
CA PHE A 172 -22.18 -5.69 9.78
C PHE A 172 -22.96 -4.48 9.26
N ILE A 173 -22.38 -3.68 8.36
CA ILE A 173 -23.07 -2.58 7.67
C ILE A 173 -24.32 -3.11 6.94
N ASN A 174 -24.18 -4.22 6.21
CA ASN A 174 -25.31 -4.84 5.51
C ASN A 174 -26.38 -5.37 6.47
N PHE A 175 -25.98 -5.88 7.64
CA PHE A 175 -26.91 -6.27 8.70
C PHE A 175 -27.71 -5.06 9.22
N LEU A 176 -27.04 -3.94 9.51
CA LEU A 176 -27.67 -2.71 9.97
C LEU A 176 -28.62 -2.12 8.93
N LYS A 177 -28.22 -2.09 7.65
CA LYS A 177 -29.10 -1.67 6.55
C LYS A 177 -30.39 -2.46 6.50
N ARG A 178 -30.31 -3.79 6.65
CA ARG A 178 -31.50 -4.67 6.66
C ARG A 178 -32.40 -4.38 7.85
N LYS A 179 -31.85 -4.15 9.05
CA LYS A 179 -32.61 -3.77 10.25
C LYS A 179 -33.35 -2.44 10.07
N ARG A 180 -32.79 -1.53 9.27
CA ARG A 180 -33.34 -0.19 9.01
C ARG A 180 -34.17 -0.07 7.73
N HIS A 181 -34.32 -1.17 6.99
CA HIS A 181 -35.00 -1.18 5.68
C HIS A 181 -34.33 -0.29 4.61
N GLU A 182 -33.01 -0.11 4.67
CA GLU A 182 -32.20 0.70 3.74
C GLU A 182 -31.52 -0.16 2.64
N ILE A 183 -32.29 -1.04 2.00
CA ILE A 183 -31.78 -2.05 1.04
C ILE A 183 -31.41 -1.42 -0.30
#